data_AF-A0A1I8JIM9-F1
#
_entry.id   AF-A0A1I8JIM9-F1
#
_cell.length_a   1.000
_cell.length_b   1.000
_cell.length_c   1.000
_cell.angle_alpha   90.00
_cell.angle_beta   90.00
_cell.angle_gamma   90.00
#
_symmetry.space_group_name_H-M   'P 1'
#
loop_
_entity.id
_entity.type
_entity.pdbx_description
1 polymer ?
#
loop_
_entity_poly.entity_id
_entity_poly.type
_entity_poly.pdbx_seq_one_letter_code
_entity_poly.pdbx_strand_id
1 'polypeptide(L)'
;MEIIGNNGIKHESRGPIVRNWIQTADSAGSNPLLFSTLGISRAHFEKQPPSNLRKSNFFHFVIALYDRHGQPVEIERAMFVGFVEGDMEPKSERTSNGIHYLLYLMYASGELMTFIDLIF
;
A
#
# COMPACT_ATOMS: atom_id res chain seq x y z
N MET A 1 27.13 44.72 -3.69
CA MET A 1 28.57 44.62 -3.95
C MET A 1 29.11 43.76 -2.82
N GLU A 2 29.29 42.47 -2.94
CA GLU A 2 29.61 41.59 -4.07
C GLU A 2 28.42 40.93 -4.79
N ILE A 3 28.74 40.47 -6.01
CA ILE A 3 28.05 39.53 -6.90
C ILE A 3 29.16 38.45 -7.12
N ILE A 4 28.99 37.13 -7.12
CA ILE A 4 28.36 36.23 -8.11
C ILE A 4 28.51 34.79 -7.57
N GLY A 5 27.49 33.94 -7.73
CA GLY A 5 27.63 32.48 -7.61
C GLY A 5 26.30 31.75 -7.73
N ASN A 6 25.86 31.53 -8.97
CA ASN A 6 24.50 31.24 -9.40
C ASN A 6 23.94 29.84 -9.02
N ASN A 7 22.61 29.80 -8.88
CA ASN A 7 21.67 28.66 -9.03
C ASN A 7 21.62 27.55 -7.98
N GLY A 8 20.65 27.68 -7.08
CA GLY A 8 19.97 26.55 -6.44
C GLY A 8 18.54 26.93 -6.12
N ILE A 9 17.63 26.74 -7.08
CA ILE A 9 16.18 26.75 -6.83
C ILE A 9 15.92 25.66 -5.79
N LYS A 10 15.68 26.05 -4.53
CA LYS A 10 15.08 25.19 -3.52
C LYS A 10 13.68 25.70 -3.26
N HIS A 11 12.78 25.33 -4.16
CA HIS A 11 11.35 25.30 -3.89
C HIS A 11 10.89 23.88 -4.16
N GLU A 12 10.58 23.16 -3.09
CA GLU A 12 9.30 22.46 -2.94
C GLU A 12 9.33 21.85 -1.55
N SER A 13 8.53 22.44 -0.66
CA SER A 13 8.15 21.81 0.59
C SER A 13 7.54 20.45 0.27
N ARG A 14 8.30 19.38 0.45
CA ARG A 14 7.73 18.03 0.50
C ARG A 14 6.81 18.03 1.71
N GLY A 15 5.52 18.24 1.45
CA GLY A 15 4.47 18.02 2.42
C GLY A 15 4.59 16.62 3.03
N PRO A 16 3.90 16.35 4.16
CA PRO A 16 4.02 15.07 4.84
C PRO A 16 3.76 13.96 3.82
N ILE A 17 4.78 13.13 3.57
CA ILE A 17 4.66 11.92 2.77
C ILE A 17 3.62 11.08 3.51
N VAL A 18 2.37 11.13 3.05
CA VAL A 18 1.33 10.21 3.48
C VAL A 18 1.83 8.85 3.03
N ARG A 19 2.44 8.11 3.96
CA ARG A 19 2.98 6.77 3.71
C ARG A 19 1.81 5.91 3.23
N ASN A 20 1.84 5.54 1.96
CA ASN A 20 0.83 4.68 1.36
C ASN A 20 1.04 3.26 1.93
N TRP A 21 0.14 2.85 2.81
CA TRP A 21 0.25 1.62 3.61
C TRP A 21 -0.10 0.35 2.83
N ILE A 22 -0.63 0.50 1.60
CA ILE A 22 -0.84 -0.56 0.61
C ILE A 22 0.10 -0.32 -0.54
N GLN A 23 1.02 -1.25 -0.77
CA GLN A 23 1.75 -1.35 -2.03
C GLN A 23 1.29 -2.63 -2.73
N THR A 24 0.78 -2.50 -3.95
CA THR A 24 0.52 -3.67 -4.80
C THR A 24 1.85 -4.16 -5.34
N ALA A 25 2.27 -5.36 -4.92
CA ALA A 25 3.48 -5.97 -5.45
C ALA A 25 3.20 -6.54 -6.85
N ASP A 26 4.13 -6.30 -7.78
CA ASP A 26 3.98 -6.62 -9.19
C ASP A 26 4.01 -8.15 -9.39
N SER A 27 2.83 -8.77 -9.55
CA SER A 27 2.71 -10.22 -9.79
C SER A 27 2.83 -10.56 -11.27
N ALA A 28 3.85 -11.35 -11.63
CA ALA A 28 4.19 -11.78 -12.99
C ALA A 28 3.21 -12.78 -13.67
N GLY A 29 1.91 -12.76 -13.33
CA GLY A 29 0.93 -13.76 -13.78
C GLY A 29 -0.41 -13.23 -14.29
N SER A 30 -0.64 -11.92 -14.25
CA SER A 30 -1.94 -11.34 -14.61
C SER A 30 -1.79 -10.37 -15.79
N ASN A 31 -2.75 -10.44 -16.73
CA ASN A 31 -2.70 -9.66 -17.97
C ASN A 31 -2.47 -8.16 -17.66
N PRO A 32 -1.45 -7.49 -18.23
CA PRO A 32 -1.16 -6.08 -17.97
C PRO A 32 -2.35 -5.15 -18.24
N LEU A 33 -3.23 -5.54 -19.18
CA LEU A 33 -4.44 -4.80 -19.50
C LEU A 33 -5.54 -4.92 -18.44
N LEU A 34 -5.60 -6.02 -17.67
CA LEU A 34 -6.55 -6.19 -16.57
C LEU A 34 -6.16 -5.35 -15.34
N PHE A 35 -4.87 -5.20 -15.03
CA PHE A 35 -4.41 -4.28 -13.97
C PHE A 35 -4.65 -2.80 -14.29
N SER A 36 -4.67 -2.47 -15.57
CA SER A 36 -4.97 -1.10 -16.04
C SER A 36 -6.41 -0.69 -15.67
N THR A 37 -7.36 -1.62 -15.72
CA THR A 37 -8.79 -1.36 -15.51
C THR A 37 -9.32 -1.82 -14.15
N LEU A 38 -8.81 -2.94 -13.61
CA LEU A 38 -9.14 -3.49 -12.30
C LEU A 38 -8.01 -3.22 -11.33
N GLY A 39 -8.30 -2.49 -10.26
CA GLY A 39 -7.30 -2.19 -9.24
C GLY A 39 -7.90 -1.44 -8.07
N ILE A 40 -7.27 -1.60 -6.91
CA ILE A 40 -7.59 -0.85 -5.71
C ILE A 40 -7.05 0.57 -5.87
N SER A 41 -7.91 1.56 -5.70
CA SER A 41 -7.53 2.98 -5.72
C SER A 41 -7.44 3.58 -4.33
N ARG A 42 -8.23 3.04 -3.39
CA ARG A 42 -8.40 3.58 -2.05
C ARG A 42 -8.75 2.47 -1.08
N ALA A 43 -8.32 2.63 0.15
CA ALA A 43 -8.76 1.83 1.28
C ALA A 43 -9.21 2.74 2.43
N HIS A 44 -10.19 2.29 3.20
CA HIS A 44 -10.83 3.05 4.27
C HIS A 44 -10.89 2.22 5.55
N PHE A 45 -10.51 2.78 6.69
CA PHE A 45 -10.66 2.12 7.99
C PHE A 45 -12.13 2.18 8.45
N GLU A 46 -12.82 1.05 8.37
CA GLU A 46 -14.12 0.88 9.04
C GLU A 46 -13.92 0.79 10.55
N LYS A 47 -12.82 0.15 10.97
CA LYS A 47 -12.37 0.11 12.36
C LYS A 47 -10.92 0.53 12.43
N GLN A 48 -10.69 1.67 13.06
CA GLN A 48 -9.34 2.20 13.32
C GLN A 48 -8.54 1.27 14.23
N PRO A 49 -7.21 1.16 14.03
CA PRO A 49 -6.35 0.53 15.02
C PRO A 49 -6.38 1.30 16.35
N PRO A 50 -6.16 0.65 17.50
CA PRO A 50 -6.08 1.33 18.79
C PRO A 50 -4.98 2.39 18.80
N SER A 51 -5.30 3.60 19.29
CA SER A 51 -4.34 4.72 19.37
C SER A 51 -3.27 4.55 20.46
N ASN A 52 -3.51 3.65 21.41
CA ASN A 52 -2.56 3.27 22.45
C ASN A 52 -2.55 1.75 22.56
N LEU A 53 -1.38 1.14 22.39
CA LEU A 53 -1.22 -0.30 22.37
C LEU A 53 0.01 -0.72 23.16
N ARG A 54 -0.15 -1.75 23.99
CA ARG A 54 0.97 -2.43 24.64
C ARG A 54 1.62 -3.40 23.66
N LYS A 55 2.95 -3.35 23.54
CA LYS A 55 3.74 -4.19 22.61
C LYS A 55 3.46 -5.70 22.70
N SER A 56 3.10 -6.20 23.89
CA SER A 56 2.79 -7.63 24.11
C SER A 56 1.39 -8.06 23.65
N ASN A 57 0.54 -7.12 23.23
CA ASN A 57 -0.83 -7.39 22.87
C ASN A 57 -0.98 -7.46 21.35
N PHE A 58 -1.86 -8.35 20.90
CA PHE A 58 -2.37 -8.27 19.55
C PHE A 58 -3.31 -7.08 19.40
N PHE A 59 -3.35 -6.52 18.20
CA PHE A 59 -4.35 -5.55 17.78
C PHE A 59 -4.94 -5.98 16.44
N HIS A 60 -6.08 -5.40 16.09
CA HIS A 60 -6.72 -5.61 14.81
C HIS A 60 -7.41 -4.31 14.37
N PHE A 61 -7.62 -4.20 13.07
CA PHE A 61 -8.35 -3.12 12.41
C PHE A 61 -9.21 -3.73 11.31
N VAL A 62 -10.12 -2.96 10.74
CA VAL A 62 -11.00 -3.39 9.63
C VAL A 62 -10.92 -2.35 8.53
N ILE A 63 -10.74 -2.81 7.30
CA ILE A 63 -10.60 -1.96 6.12
C ILE A 63 -11.63 -2.35 5.05
N ALA A 64 -12.15 -1.35 4.35
CA ALA A 64 -12.90 -1.50 3.11
C ALA A 64 -12.01 -1.05 1.94
N LEU A 65 -12.02 -1.81 0.85
CA LEU A 65 -11.28 -1.51 -0.38
C LEU A 65 -12.22 -0.96 -1.44
N TYR A 66 -11.74 0.01 -2.22
CA TYR A 66 -12.49 0.63 -3.30
C TYR A 66 -11.66 0.70 -4.59
N ASP A 67 -12.34 0.49 -5.71
CA ASP A 67 -11.75 0.62 -7.04
C ASP A 67 -11.59 2.09 -7.47
N ARG A 68 -11.10 2.33 -8.69
CA ARG A 68 -10.89 3.69 -9.24
C ARG A 68 -12.17 4.49 -9.46
N HIS A 69 -13.32 3.84 -9.54
CA HIS A 69 -14.64 4.46 -9.65
C HIS A 69 -15.30 4.66 -8.28
N GLY A 70 -14.61 4.30 -7.20
CA GLY A 70 -15.11 4.38 -5.83
C GLY A 70 -16.10 3.28 -5.47
N GLN A 71 -16.21 2.22 -6.28
CA GLN A 71 -17.04 1.06 -5.98
C GLN A 71 -16.33 0.15 -4.97
N PRO A 72 -17.08 -0.47 -4.04
CA PRO A 72 -16.48 -1.43 -3.11
C PRO A 72 -15.91 -2.63 -3.86
N VAL A 73 -14.75 -3.10 -3.41
CA VAL A 73 -14.11 -4.32 -3.91
C VAL A 73 -14.27 -5.39 -2.85
N GLU A 74 -14.88 -6.50 -3.23
CA GLU A 74 -15.04 -7.64 -2.34
C GLU A 74 -13.75 -8.46 -2.27
N ILE A 75 -13.45 -9.01 -1.09
CA ILE A 75 -12.29 -9.89 -0.87
C ILE A 75 -12.84 -11.31 -0.71
N GLU A 76 -12.60 -12.17 -1.69
CA GLU A 76 -13.04 -13.57 -1.66
C GLU A 76 -12.11 -14.41 -0.77
N ARG A 77 -10.80 -14.21 -0.91
CA ARG A 77 -9.77 -14.91 -0.12
C ARG A 77 -8.62 -13.97 0.21
N ALA A 78 -8.08 -14.13 1.42
CA ALA A 78 -6.85 -13.47 1.87
C ALA A 78 -5.90 -14.51 2.46
N MET A 79 -4.64 -14.51 2.04
CA MET A 79 -3.63 -15.45 2.49
C MET A 79 -2.40 -14.71 2.98
N PHE A 80 -1.95 -15.02 4.19
CA PHE A 80 -0.63 -14.58 4.68
C PHE A 80 0.45 -15.28 3.87
N VAL A 81 1.39 -14.50 3.34
CA VAL A 81 2.51 -15.02 2.54
C VAL A 81 3.82 -14.92 3.32
N GLY A 82 4.06 -13.79 4.01
CA GLY A 82 5.29 -13.58 4.74
C GLY A 82 5.43 -12.18 5.31
N PHE A 83 6.63 -11.85 5.77
CA PHE A 83 7.01 -10.50 6.21
C PHE A 83 7.71 -9.76 5.08
N VAL A 84 7.59 -8.43 5.06
CA VAL A 84 8.35 -7.57 4.16
C VAL A 84 9.71 -7.30 4.79
N GLU A 85 10.73 -8.01 4.33
CA GLU A 85 12.10 -7.93 4.85
C GLU A 85 13.15 -8.22 3.78
N GLY A 86 14.37 -7.73 3.99
CA GLY A 86 15.51 -8.04 3.12
C GLY A 86 15.30 -7.53 1.70
N ASP A 87 15.30 -8.44 0.72
CA ASP A 87 15.18 -8.09 -0.70
C ASP A 87 13.77 -7.65 -1.11
N MET A 88 12.77 -7.86 -0.25
CA MET A 88 11.40 -7.35 -0.45
C MET A 88 11.26 -5.87 -0.04
N GLU A 89 12.23 -5.32 0.68
CA GLU A 89 12.21 -3.91 1.05
C GLU A 89 12.80 -3.03 -0.08
N PRO A 90 12.30 -1.80 -0.27
CA PRO A 90 12.96 -0.83 -1.12
C PRO A 90 14.41 -0.62 -0.67
N LYS A 91 15.36 -0.68 -1.61
CA LYS A 91 16.83 -0.73 -1.36
C LYS A 91 17.43 0.32 -0.40
N SER A 92 16.67 1.34 -0.01
CA SER A 92 17.12 2.41 0.89
C SER A 92 16.61 2.30 2.34
N GLU A 93 15.67 1.40 2.65
CA GLU A 93 15.03 1.36 3.96
C GLU A 93 14.97 -0.09 4.48
N ARG A 94 15.72 -0.37 5.56
CA ARG A 94 15.68 -1.66 6.27
C ARG A 94 14.84 -1.53 7.52
N THR A 95 13.52 -1.65 7.36
CA THR A 95 12.51 -1.33 8.37
C THR A 95 11.94 -2.56 9.07
N SER A 96 11.92 -3.70 8.38
CA SER A 96 11.25 -4.93 8.81
C SER A 96 9.83 -4.67 9.33
N ASN A 97 9.12 -3.74 8.68
CA ASN A 97 7.87 -3.17 9.20
C ASN A 97 6.68 -3.41 8.27
N GLY A 98 6.54 -4.62 7.73
CA GLY A 98 5.43 -4.95 6.87
C GLY A 98 5.08 -6.44 6.82
N ILE A 99 3.84 -6.71 6.38
CA ILE A 99 3.32 -8.06 6.17
C ILE A 99 2.82 -8.16 4.72
N HIS A 100 3.19 -9.24 4.04
CA HIS A 100 2.83 -9.53 2.66
C HIS A 100 1.64 -10.50 2.60
N TYR A 101 0.58 -10.10 1.90
CA TYR A 101 -0.63 -10.88 1.70
C TYR A 101 -0.91 -11.12 0.21
N LEU A 102 -1.47 -12.28 -0.12
CA LEU A 102 -2.11 -12.55 -1.40
C LEU A 102 -3.62 -12.41 -1.23
N LEU A 103 -4.24 -11.54 -2.05
CA LEU A 103 -5.68 -11.32 -2.06
C LEU A 103 -6.30 -11.81 -3.38
N TYR A 104 -7.46 -12.42 -3.27
CA TYR A 104 -8.37 -12.71 -4.37
C TYR A 104 -9.53 -11.71 -4.27
N LEU A 105 -9.59 -10.82 -5.24
CA LEU A 105 -10.49 -9.68 -5.26
C LEU A 105 -11.60 -9.89 -6.29
N MET A 106 -12.80 -9.47 -5.93
CA MET A 106 -13.99 -9.53 -6.76
C MET A 106 -14.50 -8.11 -7.00
N TYR A 107 -14.46 -7.70 -8.26
CA TYR A 107 -15.01 -6.44 -8.75
C TYR A 107 -16.32 -6.73 -9.49
N ALA A 108 -17.20 -5.73 -9.61
CA ALA A 108 -18.40 -5.86 -10.44
C ALA A 108 -18.09 -6.22 -11.91
N SER A 109 -16.89 -5.88 -12.39
CA SER A 109 -16.41 -6.09 -13.76
C SER A 109 -15.51 -7.33 -13.91
N GLY A 110 -15.20 -8.06 -12.84
CA GLY A 110 -14.39 -9.28 -12.91
C GLY A 110 -13.53 -9.53 -11.67
N GLU A 111 -12.67 -10.55 -11.74
CA GLU A 111 -11.84 -11.01 -10.62
C GLU A 111 -10.37 -10.63 -10.81
N LEU A 112 -9.65 -10.39 -9.72
CA LEU A 112 -8.21 -10.14 -9.73
C LEU A 112 -7.53 -10.81 -8.54
N MET A 113 -6.49 -11.60 -8.80
CA MET A 113 -5.55 -12.04 -7.78
C MET A 113 -4.36 -11.09 -7.75
N THR A 114 -4.04 -10.54 -6.58
CA THR A 114 -2.94 -9.57 -6.42
C THR A 114 -2.29 -9.66 -5.04
N PHE A 115 -1.01 -9.30 -4.94
CA PHE A 115 -0.32 -9.18 -3.67
C PHE A 115 -0.44 -7.77 -3.10
N ILE A 116 -0.57 -7.67 -1.79
CA ILE A 116 -0.56 -6.41 -1.05
C ILE A 116 0.40 -6.49 0.12
N ASP A 117 1.26 -5.49 0.22
CA ASP A 117 2.05 -5.23 1.41
C ASP A 117 1.31 -4.27 2.33
N LEU A 118 1.11 -4.69 3.58
CA LEU A 118 0.66 -3.84 4.67
C LEU A 118 1.89 -3.33 5.43
N ILE A 119 2.22 -2.05 5.26
CA ILE A 119 3.36 -1.41 5.90
C ILE A 119 2.90 -0.63 7.15
N PHE A 120 3.55 -0.85 8.28
CA PHE A 120 3.25 -0.25 9.58
C PHE A 120 4.20 0.90 9.94
#